data_AF-A3AQN6-F1
#
_entry.id   AF-A3AQN6-F1
#
_cell.length_a   1.000
_cell.length_b   1.000
_cell.length_c   1.000
_cell.angle_alpha   90.00
_cell.angle_beta   90.00
_cell.angle_gamma   90.00
#
_symmetry.space_group_name_H-M   'P 1'
#
loop_
_entity.id
_entity.type
_entity.pdbx_description
1 polymer ?
#
loop_
_entity_poly.entity_id
_entity_poly.type
_entity_poly.pdbx_seq_one_letter_code
_entity_poly.pdbx_strand_id
1 'polypeptide(L)'
;MHHGRAPQIFASIVNNLSPICRYIDADHKKAIAIGFSIGGGLILVLLLWSILSWWKWRKTNREFDKGTRGACRFNYHHLAAATNHFSMDNKIGAGAFGEVHKGFLTQLGREVAVKKILRESRAGNKDFFDEVQTISRAKQKNLVELLGWGMKDSSNIIDFMCWRRQKNTDLFLVYEFVDNGNLHMHLYEKEALLPWRIR
;
A
#
# COMPACT_ATOMS: atom_id res chain seq x y z
N MET A 1 66.48 -24.50 57.40
CA MET A 1 65.02 -24.34 57.54
C MET A 1 64.57 -23.09 56.79
N HIS A 2 64.32 -23.18 55.48
CA HIS A 2 63.80 -22.07 54.66
C HIS A 2 62.34 -22.34 54.28
N HIS A 3 61.46 -22.49 55.27
CA HIS A 3 60.02 -22.63 55.04
C HIS A 3 59.34 -21.31 55.40
N GLY A 4 58.65 -20.68 54.44
CA GLY A 4 57.65 -19.65 54.75
C GLY A 4 57.54 -18.45 53.82
N ARG A 5 58.48 -18.19 52.91
CA ARG A 5 58.41 -16.97 52.06
C ARG A 5 57.49 -17.12 50.83
N ALA A 6 57.36 -18.32 50.27
CA ALA A 6 56.49 -18.61 49.13
C ALA A 6 55.00 -18.27 49.37
N PRO A 7 54.35 -18.66 50.50
CA PRO A 7 52.93 -18.35 50.71
C PRO A 7 52.65 -16.85 50.86
N GLN A 8 53.59 -16.07 51.41
CA GLN A 8 53.41 -14.63 51.59
C GLN A 8 53.46 -13.86 50.27
N ILE A 9 54.38 -14.24 49.38
CA ILE A 9 54.47 -13.65 48.04
C ILE A 9 53.20 -13.97 47.25
N PHE A 10 52.74 -15.22 47.31
CA PHE A 10 51.50 -15.63 46.66
C PHE A 10 50.27 -14.86 47.18
N ALA A 11 50.11 -14.75 48.50
CA ALA A 11 49.02 -13.99 49.11
C ALA A 11 49.05 -12.50 48.71
N SER A 12 50.24 -11.89 48.64
CA SER A 12 50.41 -10.51 48.19
C SER A 12 50.00 -10.31 46.73
N ILE A 13 50.41 -11.23 45.83
CA ILE A 13 50.03 -11.19 44.42
C ILE A 13 48.51 -11.33 44.26
N VAL A 14 47.89 -12.28 44.96
CA VAL A 14 46.44 -12.49 44.93
C VAL A 14 45.69 -11.27 45.47
N ASN A 15 46.15 -10.71 46.59
CA ASN A 15 45.54 -9.51 47.18
C ASN A 15 45.61 -8.31 46.24
N ASN A 16 46.75 -8.11 45.55
CA ASN A 16 46.91 -7.04 44.56
C ASN A 16 46.15 -7.30 43.25
N LEU A 17 45.91 -8.55 42.89
CA LEU A 17 45.11 -8.90 41.71
C LEU A 17 43.61 -8.73 41.97
N SER A 18 43.14 -8.92 43.20
CA SER A 18 41.73 -8.77 43.55
C SER A 18 41.11 -7.39 43.25
N PRO A 19 41.75 -6.21 43.54
CA PRO A 19 41.22 -4.92 43.13
C PRO A 19 41.30 -4.72 41.60
N ILE A 20 42.34 -5.24 40.95
CA ILE A 20 42.49 -5.17 39.48
C ILE A 20 41.37 -5.96 38.80
N CYS A 21 41.11 -7.17 39.28
CA CYS A 21 40.03 -8.03 38.80
C CYS A 21 38.66 -7.37 39.01
N ARG A 22 38.42 -6.75 40.18
CA ARG A 22 37.19 -5.96 40.44
C ARG A 22 37.06 -4.73 39.56
N TYR A 23 38.16 -4.05 39.24
CA TYR A 23 38.16 -2.87 38.36
C TYR A 23 37.77 -3.25 36.91
N ILE A 24 38.33 -4.34 36.38
CA ILE A 24 38.03 -4.83 35.02
C ILE A 24 36.56 -5.25 34.90
N ASP A 25 36.00 -5.95 35.90
CA ASP A 25 34.58 -6.33 35.92
C ASP A 25 33.65 -5.09 35.95
N ALA A 26 34.01 -4.06 36.71
CA ALA A 26 33.25 -2.81 36.78
C ALA A 26 33.28 -2.03 35.46
N ASP A 27 34.43 -1.95 34.78
CA ASP A 27 34.55 -1.29 33.47
C ASP A 27 33.75 -2.04 32.39
N HIS A 28 33.83 -3.37 32.37
CA HIS A 28 33.06 -4.21 31.46
C HIS A 28 31.54 -4.03 31.64
N LYS A 29 31.05 -3.98 32.88
CA LYS A 29 29.64 -3.70 33.19
C LYS A 29 29.21 -2.30 32.73
N LYS A 30 30.05 -1.28 32.89
CA LYS A 30 29.78 0.08 32.39
C LYS A 30 29.72 0.12 30.86
N ALA A 31 30.67 -0.52 30.18
CA ALA A 31 30.70 -0.60 28.71
C ALA A 31 29.45 -1.29 28.15
N ILE A 32 29.04 -2.43 28.74
CA ILE A 32 27.78 -3.11 28.40
C ILE A 32 26.58 -2.20 28.63
N ALA A 33 26.50 -1.52 29.79
CA ALA A 33 25.39 -0.63 30.11
C ALA A 33 25.28 0.56 29.13
N ILE A 34 26.40 1.15 28.72
CA ILE A 34 26.43 2.22 27.70
C ILE A 34 25.95 1.69 26.34
N GLY A 35 26.40 0.50 25.94
CA GLY A 35 25.98 -0.16 24.70
C GLY A 35 24.48 -0.45 24.66
N PHE A 36 23.92 -0.97 25.77
CA PHE A 36 22.47 -1.19 25.90
C PHE A 36 21.67 0.12 25.84
N SER A 37 22.19 1.21 26.40
CA SER A 37 21.51 2.50 26.40
C SER A 37 21.38 3.10 24.99
N ILE A 38 22.48 3.13 24.22
CA ILE A 38 22.48 3.70 22.87
C ILE A 38 21.72 2.77 21.91
N GLY A 39 22.00 1.46 21.95
CA GLY A 39 21.35 0.48 21.09
C GLY A 39 19.85 0.34 21.41
N GLY A 40 19.50 0.27 22.69
CA GLY A 40 18.11 0.18 23.15
C GLY A 40 17.30 1.42 22.79
N GLY A 41 17.86 2.62 22.97
CA GLY A 41 17.22 3.87 22.55
C GLY A 41 16.95 3.92 21.05
N LEU A 42 17.93 3.55 20.23
CA LEU A 42 17.76 3.46 18.77
C LEU A 42 16.69 2.43 18.38
N ILE A 43 16.70 1.25 19.01
CA ILE A 43 15.69 0.20 18.77
C ILE A 43 14.29 0.71 19.15
N LEU A 44 14.13 1.35 20.30
CA LEU A 44 12.83 1.90 20.74
C LEU A 44 12.32 2.99 19.81
N VAL A 45 13.19 3.87 19.32
CA VAL A 45 12.81 4.90 18.34
C VAL A 45 12.39 4.28 17.02
N LEU A 46 13.12 3.25 16.53
CA LEU A 46 12.76 2.52 15.31
C LEU A 46 11.43 1.77 15.46
N LEU A 47 11.18 1.15 16.62
CA LEU A 47 9.91 0.50 16.93
C LEU A 47 8.77 1.51 16.98
N LEU A 48 8.95 2.62 17.69
CA LEU A 48 7.96 3.70 17.77
C LEU A 48 7.66 4.27 16.38
N TRP A 49 8.67 4.55 15.58
CA TRP A 49 8.53 5.06 14.22
C TRP A 49 7.81 4.06 13.32
N SER A 50 8.11 2.77 13.45
CA SER A 50 7.41 1.69 12.74
C SER A 50 5.94 1.59 13.14
N ILE A 51 5.63 1.69 14.44
CA ILE A 51 4.26 1.69 14.97
C ILE A 51 3.48 2.91 14.47
N LEU A 52 4.05 4.12 14.57
CA LEU A 52 3.41 5.35 14.12
C LEU A 52 3.17 5.34 12.60
N SER A 53 4.15 4.87 11.83
CA SER A 53 4.03 4.75 10.37
C SER A 53 2.96 3.73 9.99
N TRP A 54 2.92 2.59 10.69
CA TRP A 54 1.88 1.57 10.52
C TRP A 54 0.48 2.10 10.86
N TRP A 55 0.34 2.87 11.95
CA TRP A 55 -0.92 3.47 12.36
C TRP A 55 -1.43 4.51 11.35
N LYS A 56 -0.54 5.40 10.88
CA LYS A 56 -0.86 6.41 9.88
C LYS A 56 -1.32 5.76 8.58
N TRP A 57 -0.63 4.72 8.12
CA TRP A 57 -1.02 3.96 6.93
C TRP A 57 -2.40 3.29 7.08
N ARG A 58 -2.63 2.62 8.22
CA ARG A 58 -3.91 1.95 8.47
C ARG A 58 -5.07 2.93 8.46
N LYS A 59 -4.87 4.15 8.98
CA LYS A 59 -5.90 5.20 8.98
C LYS A 59 -6.27 5.65 7.56
N THR A 60 -5.29 5.93 6.71
CA THR A 60 -5.54 6.34 5.30
C THR A 60 -6.31 5.28 4.52
N ASN A 61 -5.97 4.00 4.67
CA ASN A 61 -6.70 2.92 3.99
C ASN A 61 -8.17 2.84 4.45
N ARG A 62 -8.42 3.02 5.77
CA ARG A 62 -9.77 2.98 6.33
C ARG A 62 -10.64 4.16 5.92
N GLU A 63 -10.06 5.35 5.76
CA GLU A 63 -10.81 6.54 5.31
C GLU A 63 -11.27 6.41 3.87
N PHE A 64 -10.47 5.77 3.01
CA PHE A 64 -10.84 5.54 1.61
C PHE A 64 -12.04 4.61 1.48
N ASP A 65 -12.03 3.47 2.19
CA ASP A 65 -13.14 2.51 2.20
C ASP A 65 -14.47 3.15 2.70
N LYS A 66 -14.40 4.14 3.60
CA LYS A 66 -15.57 4.91 4.08
C LYS A 66 -16.03 5.98 3.08
N GLY A 67 -15.12 6.52 2.28
CA GLY A 67 -15.37 7.61 1.34
C GLY A 67 -16.22 7.19 0.13
N THR A 68 -16.09 5.93 -0.27
CA THR A 68 -16.86 5.32 -1.36
C THR A 68 -18.21 4.82 -0.82
N ARG A 69 -19.26 5.64 -0.92
CA ARG A 69 -20.64 5.36 -0.44
C ARG A 69 -21.33 4.17 -1.14
N GLY A 70 -20.75 2.98 -1.09
CA GLY A 70 -21.32 1.73 -1.64
C GLY A 70 -20.58 1.15 -2.84
N ALA A 71 -19.56 1.83 -3.39
CA ALA A 71 -18.72 1.22 -4.43
C ALA A 71 -17.82 0.14 -3.81
N CYS A 72 -17.93 -1.10 -4.30
CA CYS A 72 -17.22 -2.23 -3.72
C CYS A 72 -15.72 -2.18 -4.04
N ARG A 73 -14.88 -2.54 -3.06
CA ARG A 73 -13.45 -2.78 -3.30
C ARG A 73 -13.25 -4.18 -3.85
N PHE A 74 -12.67 -4.29 -5.05
CA PHE A 74 -12.31 -5.56 -5.66
C PHE A 74 -10.83 -5.87 -5.50
N ASN A 75 -10.51 -7.13 -5.22
CA ASN A 75 -9.14 -7.61 -5.24
C ASN A 75 -8.65 -7.65 -6.70
N TYR A 76 -7.41 -7.20 -6.93
CA TYR A 76 -6.73 -7.32 -8.22
C TYR A 76 -6.83 -8.73 -8.81
N HIS A 77 -6.69 -9.78 -8.01
CA HIS A 77 -6.76 -11.16 -8.50
C HIS A 77 -8.13 -11.49 -9.13
N HIS A 78 -9.23 -10.99 -8.57
CA HIS A 78 -10.56 -11.18 -9.15
C HIS A 78 -10.73 -10.40 -10.44
N LEU A 79 -10.19 -9.17 -10.50
CA LEU A 79 -10.23 -8.36 -11.72
C LEU A 79 -9.39 -8.98 -12.84
N ALA A 80 -8.18 -9.45 -12.53
CA ALA A 80 -7.31 -10.14 -13.47
C ALA A 80 -7.96 -11.43 -13.98
N ALA A 81 -8.57 -12.24 -13.10
CA ALA A 81 -9.31 -13.42 -13.53
C ALA A 81 -10.51 -13.06 -14.41
N ALA A 82 -11.27 -12.02 -14.06
CA ALA A 82 -12.42 -11.56 -14.82
C ALA A 82 -12.09 -11.07 -16.23
N THR A 83 -10.90 -10.46 -16.42
CA THR A 83 -10.46 -9.89 -17.71
C THR A 83 -9.46 -10.78 -18.46
N ASN A 84 -9.23 -12.02 -18.00
CA ASN A 84 -8.18 -12.91 -18.51
C ASN A 84 -6.79 -12.21 -18.55
N HIS A 85 -6.35 -11.73 -17.39
CA HIS A 85 -5.11 -10.98 -17.21
C HIS A 85 -5.00 -9.71 -18.06
N PHE A 86 -6.12 -9.04 -18.33
CA PHE A 86 -6.15 -7.88 -19.22
C PHE A 86 -5.64 -8.24 -20.63
N SER A 87 -6.11 -9.37 -21.17
CA SER A 87 -5.81 -9.78 -22.55
C SER A 87 -6.26 -8.71 -23.54
N MET A 88 -5.50 -8.56 -24.63
CA MET A 88 -5.86 -7.67 -25.73
C MET A 88 -7.20 -8.07 -26.38
N ASP A 89 -7.58 -9.35 -26.34
CA ASP A 89 -8.88 -9.83 -26.87
C ASP A 89 -10.07 -9.22 -26.14
N ASN A 90 -9.88 -8.88 -24.86
CA ASN A 90 -10.90 -8.27 -24.03
C ASN A 90 -10.82 -6.74 -24.04
N LYS A 91 -9.87 -6.13 -24.77
CA LYS A 91 -9.70 -4.69 -24.80
C LYS A 91 -10.81 -4.05 -25.64
N ILE A 92 -11.65 -3.25 -25.00
CA ILE A 92 -12.77 -2.55 -25.65
C ILE A 92 -12.46 -1.09 -25.97
N GLY A 93 -11.40 -0.53 -25.38
CA GLY A 93 -10.97 0.83 -25.69
C GLY A 93 -9.66 1.22 -25.02
N ALA A 94 -9.03 2.26 -25.56
CA ALA A 94 -7.87 2.93 -24.97
C ALA A 94 -8.00 4.44 -25.17
N GLY A 95 -7.49 5.21 -24.22
CA GLY A 95 -7.39 6.66 -24.32
C GLY A 95 -6.33 7.21 -23.37
N ALA A 96 -6.21 8.53 -23.28
CA ALA A 96 -5.22 9.20 -22.44
C ALA A 96 -5.32 8.83 -20.95
N PHE A 97 -6.52 8.48 -20.49
CA PHE A 97 -6.78 8.10 -19.09
C PHE A 97 -6.61 6.60 -18.83
N GLY A 98 -6.15 5.84 -19.83
CA GLY A 98 -5.87 4.41 -19.73
C GLY A 98 -6.73 3.53 -20.61
N GLU A 99 -6.77 2.24 -20.27
CA GLU A 99 -7.31 1.18 -21.12
C GLU A 99 -8.51 0.52 -20.46
N VAL A 100 -9.53 0.22 -21.25
CA VAL A 100 -10.77 -0.41 -20.79
C VAL A 100 -10.85 -1.82 -21.36
N HIS A 101 -11.07 -2.78 -20.47
CA HIS A 101 -11.17 -4.19 -20.79
C HIS A 101 -12.54 -4.71 -20.35
N LYS A 102 -13.17 -5.53 -21.20
CA LYS A 102 -14.34 -6.33 -20.85
C LYS A 102 -13.92 -7.45 -19.91
N GLY A 103 -14.79 -7.79 -18.96
CA GLY A 103 -14.59 -8.96 -18.12
C GLY A 103 -15.89 -9.47 -17.51
N PHE A 104 -15.87 -10.68 -16.99
CA PHE A 104 -16.99 -11.27 -16.27
C PHE A 104 -16.65 -11.44 -14.79
N LEU A 105 -17.35 -10.72 -13.92
CA LEU A 105 -17.06 -10.74 -12.50
C LEU A 105 -17.98 -11.74 -11.79
N THR A 106 -17.42 -12.92 -11.47
CA THR A 106 -18.16 -14.03 -10.86
C THR A 106 -18.84 -13.68 -9.54
N GLN A 107 -18.27 -12.74 -8.76
CA GLN A 107 -18.85 -12.26 -7.50
C GLN A 107 -20.17 -11.50 -7.68
N LEU A 108 -20.33 -10.77 -8.79
CA LEU A 108 -21.55 -10.04 -9.13
C LEU A 108 -22.43 -10.81 -10.12
N GLY A 109 -21.91 -11.85 -10.78
CA GLY A 109 -22.61 -12.63 -11.80
C GLY A 109 -22.95 -11.84 -13.07
N ARG A 110 -22.20 -10.79 -13.40
CA ARG A 110 -22.45 -9.94 -14.58
C ARG A 110 -21.17 -9.52 -15.30
N GLU A 111 -21.35 -9.11 -16.55
CA GLU A 111 -20.29 -8.46 -17.33
C GLU A 111 -19.98 -7.06 -16.78
N VAL A 112 -18.69 -6.71 -16.80
CA VAL A 112 -18.17 -5.45 -16.29
C VAL A 112 -17.14 -4.87 -17.26
N ALA A 113 -17.02 -3.55 -17.24
CA ALA A 113 -15.94 -2.84 -17.92
C ALA A 113 -14.89 -2.41 -16.88
N VAL A 114 -13.68 -2.94 -17.00
CA VAL A 114 -12.56 -2.64 -16.10
C VAL A 114 -11.62 -1.65 -16.78
N LYS A 115 -11.59 -0.42 -16.29
CA LYS A 115 -10.67 0.63 -16.75
C LYS A 115 -9.39 0.60 -15.91
N LYS A 116 -8.27 0.23 -16.53
CA LYS A 116 -6.92 0.40 -15.99
C LYS A 116 -6.48 1.85 -16.19
N ILE A 117 -6.21 2.57 -15.11
CA ILE A 117 -5.71 3.94 -15.18
C ILE A 117 -4.21 3.92 -15.44
N LEU A 118 -3.79 4.50 -16.56
CA LEU A 118 -2.37 4.73 -16.86
C LEU A 118 -1.94 5.99 -16.12
N ARG A 119 -1.02 5.85 -15.16
CA ARG A 119 -0.45 6.99 -14.43
C ARG A 119 0.80 7.48 -15.13
N GLU A 120 0.69 8.59 -15.85
CA GLU A 120 1.84 9.23 -16.50
C GLU A 120 2.69 10.08 -15.54
N SER A 121 2.18 10.46 -14.37
CA SER A 121 2.87 11.46 -13.56
C SER A 121 2.70 11.33 -12.04
N ARG A 122 3.64 11.98 -11.35
CA ARG A 122 3.94 12.09 -9.91
C ARG A 122 2.75 12.39 -8.96
N ALA A 123 1.55 12.61 -9.50
CA ALA A 123 0.30 12.79 -8.76
C ALA A 123 -0.03 11.49 -8.02
N GLY A 124 0.29 11.46 -6.73
CA GLY A 124 0.33 10.23 -5.94
C GLY A 124 -1.02 9.54 -5.77
N ASN A 125 -1.06 8.46 -4.98
CA ASN A 125 -2.29 7.72 -4.68
C ASN A 125 -3.41 8.62 -4.11
N LYS A 126 -3.03 9.74 -3.46
CA LYS A 126 -3.95 10.72 -2.90
C LYS A 126 -4.87 11.35 -3.94
N ASP A 127 -4.34 11.88 -5.04
CA ASP A 127 -5.14 12.64 -6.01
C ASP A 127 -6.18 11.74 -6.69
N PHE A 128 -5.80 10.48 -6.96
CA PHE A 128 -6.75 9.47 -7.41
C PHE A 128 -7.79 9.12 -6.36
N PHE A 129 -7.42 9.02 -5.07
CA PHE A 129 -8.41 8.76 -4.02
C PHE A 129 -9.41 9.90 -3.90
N ASP A 130 -8.96 11.14 -4.04
CA ASP A 130 -9.84 12.32 -4.05
C ASP A 130 -10.76 12.28 -5.28
N GLU A 131 -10.25 11.88 -6.45
CA GLU A 131 -11.04 11.67 -7.67
C GLU A 131 -12.07 10.54 -7.51
N VAL A 132 -11.68 9.35 -7.06
CA VAL A 132 -12.61 8.22 -6.84
C VAL A 132 -13.63 8.54 -5.76
N GLN A 133 -13.23 9.24 -4.69
CA GLN A 133 -14.17 9.70 -3.68
C GLN A 133 -15.18 10.69 -4.27
N THR A 134 -14.76 11.56 -5.18
CA THR A 134 -15.64 12.51 -5.86
C THR A 134 -16.59 11.79 -6.84
N ILE A 135 -16.07 10.89 -7.68
CA ILE A 135 -16.86 10.12 -8.65
C ILE A 135 -17.86 9.21 -7.94
N SER A 136 -17.45 8.51 -6.87
CA SER A 136 -18.33 7.62 -6.12
C SER A 136 -19.48 8.34 -5.41
N ARG A 137 -19.35 9.65 -5.14
CA ARG A 137 -20.44 10.50 -4.62
C ARG A 137 -21.36 11.00 -5.72
N ALA A 138 -20.84 11.17 -6.93
CA ALA A 138 -21.59 11.63 -8.10
C ALA A 138 -22.42 10.48 -8.70
N LYS A 139 -23.42 9.98 -7.95
CA LYS A 139 -24.40 9.03 -8.47
C LYS A 139 -25.52 9.79 -9.21
N GLN A 140 -25.30 10.08 -10.50
CA GLN A 140 -26.36 10.60 -11.38
C GLN A 140 -26.90 9.49 -12.28
N LYS A 141 -28.20 9.49 -12.55
CA LYS A 141 -28.90 8.45 -13.36
C LYS A 141 -28.41 8.33 -14.81
N ASN A 142 -27.68 9.33 -15.30
CA ASN A 142 -27.25 9.43 -16.71
C ASN A 142 -25.77 9.07 -16.91
N LEU A 143 -25.08 8.61 -15.87
CA LEU A 143 -23.69 8.14 -15.95
C LEU A 143 -23.64 6.63 -15.73
N VAL A 144 -22.73 5.96 -16.43
CA VAL A 144 -22.47 4.54 -16.22
C VAL A 144 -22.15 4.31 -14.74
N GLU A 145 -22.88 3.40 -14.10
CA GLU A 145 -22.73 3.17 -12.68
C GLU A 145 -21.32 2.63 -12.37
N LEU A 146 -20.60 3.32 -11.48
CA LEU A 146 -19.37 2.82 -10.91
C LEU A 146 -19.72 1.72 -9.89
N LEU A 147 -19.43 0.47 -10.24
CA LEU A 147 -19.67 -0.68 -9.38
C LEU A 147 -18.64 -0.78 -8.27
N GLY A 148 -17.41 -0.36 -8.56
CA GLY A 148 -16.32 -0.50 -7.63
C GLY A 148 -14.98 -0.03 -8.17
N TRP A 149 -13.96 -0.28 -7.36
CA TRP A 149 -12.58 0.03 -7.68
C TRP A 149 -11.67 -1.08 -7.17
N GLY A 150 -10.50 -1.22 -7.78
CA GLY A 150 -9.47 -2.17 -7.37
C GLY A 150 -8.10 -1.54 -7.45
N MET A 151 -7.17 -2.06 -6.65
CA MET A 151 -5.77 -1.65 -6.70
C MET A 151 -4.89 -2.89 -6.72
N LYS A 152 -3.88 -2.87 -7.57
CA LYS A 152 -2.72 -3.74 -7.41
C LYS A 152 -1.76 -3.03 -6.47
N ASP A 153 -1.78 -3.41 -5.21
CA ASP A 153 -0.80 -2.90 -4.26
C ASP A 153 0.53 -3.62 -4.49
N SER A 154 1.54 -2.88 -4.95
CA SER A 154 2.93 -3.36 -5.00
C SER A 154 3.72 -2.90 -3.76
N SER A 155 3.05 -2.48 -2.68
CA SER A 155 3.72 -1.96 -1.49
C SER A 155 4.26 -3.08 -0.61
N ASN A 156 5.58 -3.22 -0.58
CA ASN A 156 6.34 -4.11 0.29
C ASN A 156 6.71 -3.40 1.61
N ILE A 157 7.10 -4.18 2.64
CA ILE A 157 7.50 -3.64 3.96
C ILE A 157 8.60 -2.56 3.88
N ILE A 158 9.43 -2.60 2.84
CA ILE A 158 10.49 -1.61 2.59
C ILE A 158 9.92 -0.24 2.20
N ASP A 159 8.82 -0.18 1.43
CA ASP A 159 8.18 1.09 1.07
C ASP A 159 7.68 1.86 2.30
N PHE A 160 7.26 1.13 3.34
CA PHE A 160 6.91 1.70 4.64
C PHE A 160 8.13 2.31 5.33
N MET A 161 9.26 1.60 5.33
CA MET A 161 10.49 2.03 6.00
C MET A 161 11.20 3.19 5.29
N CYS A 162 10.94 3.42 4.00
CA CYS A 162 11.61 4.49 3.26
C CYS A 162 10.74 5.73 3.01
N TRP A 163 9.49 5.77 3.52
CA TRP A 163 8.52 6.85 3.25
C TRP A 163 8.46 7.20 1.74
N ARG A 164 8.55 6.20 0.88
CA ARG A 164 8.68 6.45 -0.56
C ARG A 164 7.31 6.85 -1.11
N ARG A 165 7.20 8.11 -1.56
CA ARG A 165 5.97 8.68 -2.14
C ARG A 165 5.61 8.07 -3.50
N GLN A 166 6.61 7.59 -4.24
CA GLN A 166 6.45 7.14 -5.61
C GLN A 166 6.07 5.67 -5.63
N LYS A 167 4.76 5.41 -5.65
CA LYS A 167 4.19 4.07 -5.74
C LYS A 167 3.75 3.80 -7.17
N ASN A 168 4.24 2.72 -7.75
CA ASN A 168 3.64 2.16 -8.96
C ASN A 168 2.50 1.23 -8.53
N THR A 169 1.35 1.83 -8.20
CA THR A 169 0.12 1.07 -7.98
C THR A 169 -0.73 1.18 -9.23
N ASP A 170 -1.01 0.04 -9.86
CA ASP A 170 -2.02 -0.03 -10.91
C ASP A 170 -3.39 0.13 -10.26
N LEU A 171 -4.18 1.04 -10.81
CA LEU A 171 -5.51 1.37 -10.32
C LEU A 171 -6.55 0.97 -11.35
N PHE A 172 -7.64 0.40 -10.86
CA PHE A 172 -8.71 -0.14 -11.68
C PHE A 172 -10.04 0.44 -11.24
N LEU A 173 -10.84 0.91 -12.20
CA LEU A 173 -12.22 1.28 -11.99
C LEU A 173 -13.12 0.24 -12.65
N VAL A 174 -14.14 -0.20 -11.94
CA VAL A 174 -15.07 -1.24 -12.39
C VAL A 174 -16.42 -0.58 -12.62
N TYR A 175 -16.84 -0.58 -13.88
CA TYR A 175 -18.12 -0.07 -14.32
C TYR A 175 -19.02 -1.22 -14.77
N GLU A 176 -20.32 -0.96 -14.78
CA GLU A 176 -21.25 -1.80 -15.53
C GLU A 176 -20.88 -1.81 -17.02
N PHE A 177 -20.94 -2.98 -17.64
CA PHE A 177 -20.78 -3.09 -19.08
C PHE A 177 -22.07 -2.67 -19.79
N VAL A 178 -21.96 -1.74 -20.74
CA VAL A 178 -23.09 -1.26 -21.56
C VAL A 178 -22.90 -1.75 -22.99
N ASP A 179 -23.85 -2.55 -23.46
CA ASP A 179 -23.87 -3.20 -24.77
C ASP A 179 -24.16 -2.22 -25.93
N ASN A 180 -24.86 -1.12 -25.66
CA ASN A 180 -25.29 -0.13 -26.65
C ASN A 180 -24.16 0.72 -27.28
N GLY A 181 -22.90 0.38 -27.02
CA GLY A 181 -21.75 1.10 -27.55
C GLY A 181 -21.57 2.48 -26.92
N ASN A 182 -20.63 3.26 -27.47
CA ASN A 182 -20.42 4.64 -27.05
C ASN A 182 -21.42 5.59 -27.74
N LEU A 183 -21.64 6.76 -27.14
CA LEU A 183 -22.52 7.79 -27.71
C LEU A 183 -22.09 8.20 -29.13
N HIS A 184 -20.80 8.13 -29.45
CA HIS A 184 -20.26 8.50 -30.75
C HIS A 184 -20.82 7.63 -31.88
N MET A 185 -20.96 6.31 -31.70
CA MET A 185 -21.61 5.45 -32.70
C MET A 185 -23.07 5.86 -32.91
N HIS A 186 -23.77 6.24 -31.84
CA HIS A 186 -25.16 6.65 -31.94
C HIS A 186 -25.33 8.03 -32.61
N LEU A 187 -24.34 8.92 -32.51
CA LEU A 187 -24.38 10.25 -33.12
C LEU A 187 -23.97 10.26 -34.61
N TYR A 188 -23.10 9.35 -35.04
CA TYR A 188 -22.51 9.40 -36.39
C TYR A 188 -22.82 8.20 -37.28
N GLU A 189 -23.20 7.04 -36.71
CA GLU A 189 -23.38 5.80 -37.49
C GLU A 189 -24.84 5.40 -37.66
N LYS A 190 -25.69 5.70 -36.66
CA LYS A 190 -27.14 5.46 -36.76
C LYS A 190 -27.86 6.75 -37.12
N GLU A 191 -28.52 6.77 -38.27
CA GLU A 191 -29.69 7.62 -38.55
C GLU A 191 -30.89 7.24 -37.64
N ALA A 192 -30.64 6.87 -36.39
CA ALA A 192 -31.67 6.72 -35.38
C ALA A 192 -32.06 8.14 -34.97
N LEU A 193 -32.97 8.74 -35.75
CA LEU A 193 -33.73 9.91 -35.37
C LEU A 193 -34.25 9.69 -33.95
N LEU A 194 -33.58 10.25 -32.94
CA LEU A 194 -34.15 10.36 -31.61
C LEU A 194 -35.40 11.22 -31.80
N PRO A 195 -36.62 10.69 -31.58
CA PRO A 195 -37.81 11.51 -31.70
C PRO A 195 -37.74 12.54 -30.58
N TRP A 196 -37.30 13.75 -30.93
CA TRP A 196 -37.43 14.92 -30.08
C TRP A 196 -38.92 15.15 -29.90
N ARG A 197 -39.48 14.65 -28.80
CA ARG A 197 -40.82 15.04 -28.39
C ARG A 197 -40.73 16.49 -27.97
N ILE A 198 -41.11 17.39 -28.87
CA ILE A 198 -41.39 18.80 -28.55
C ILE A 198 -42.42 18.76 -27.43
N ARG A 199 -42.06 19.33 -26.29
CA ARG A 199 -43.04 19.70 -25.27
C ARG A 199 -43.49 21.12 -25.52
#